data_AF-A0A9C9GP40-F1
#
_entry.id   AF-A0A9C9GP40-F1
#
_cell.length_a   1.000
_cell.length_b   1.000
_cell.length_c   1.000
_cell.angle_alpha   90.00
_cell.angle_beta   90.00
_cell.angle_gamma   90.00
#
_symmetry.space_group_name_H-M   'P 1'
#
loop_
_entity.id
_entity.type
_entity.pdbx_description
1 polymer ?
#
loop_
_entity_poly.entity_id
_entity_poly.type
_entity_poly.pdbx_seq_one_letter_code
_entity_poly.pdbx_strand_id
1 'polypeptide(L)'
;MNDTSGQSVVIPAPSTLSAFIALIRRDLMLSYRHRNELLNPLLFFVIVVTLFPLGTSPEKQLLQTMAPGVIWVAALLAGMLSLDTLFKSDYDDGTLEQIMLSPHSNAVLVLAKIISHWLVTGVPVILLAPLLGLLMFLPGEAIITLMLTLLLGTPILSLVGAIGMALTLGLNRGGMLLSLLVLPLYIPVLIFSASAVSASMAGMEIKGQIYFLAALLALSITLAPLATASALKISVE
;
A
#
# COMPACT_ATOMS: atom_id res chain seq x y z
N MET A 1 -32.19 38.60 41.10
CA MET A 1 -32.62 37.63 40.07
C MET A 1 -31.54 37.65 39.00
N ASN A 2 -30.51 36.82 39.16
CA ASN A 2 -29.33 36.80 38.30
C ASN A 2 -29.51 35.64 37.31
N ASP A 3 -29.80 35.96 36.06
CA ASP A 3 -29.97 35.01 34.98
C ASP A 3 -28.58 34.70 34.38
N THR A 4 -27.91 33.70 34.93
CA THR A 4 -26.72 33.09 34.32
C THR A 4 -27.18 31.88 33.50
N SER A 5 -27.87 32.14 32.39
CA SER A 5 -28.11 31.14 31.35
C SER A 5 -26.75 30.74 30.77
N GLY A 6 -26.34 29.52 31.09
CA GLY A 6 -25.10 28.91 30.63
C GLY A 6 -25.08 28.88 29.11
N GLN A 7 -24.26 29.74 28.50
CA GLN A 7 -23.88 29.63 27.11
C GLN A 7 -23.14 28.30 26.97
N SER A 8 -23.83 27.29 26.44
CA SER A 8 -23.20 26.06 25.99
C SER A 8 -22.16 26.45 24.95
N VAL A 9 -20.89 26.33 25.33
CA VAL A 9 -19.77 26.49 24.41
C VAL A 9 -19.93 25.41 23.34
N VAL A 10 -20.50 25.78 22.20
CA VAL A 10 -20.57 24.92 21.02
C VAL A 10 -19.13 24.80 20.52
N ILE A 11 -18.41 23.78 20.96
CA ILE A 11 -17.11 23.44 20.39
C ILE A 11 -17.39 23.02 18.95
N PRO A 12 -16.92 23.75 17.93
CA PRO A 12 -17.15 23.38 16.55
C PRO A 12 -16.55 21.99 16.29
N ALA A 13 -17.33 21.11 15.69
CA ALA A 13 -16.84 19.79 15.32
C ALA A 13 -15.60 19.94 14.42
N PRO A 14 -14.55 19.12 14.61
CA PRO A 14 -13.35 19.18 13.79
C PRO A 14 -13.70 19.01 12.30
N SER A 15 -12.96 19.66 11.42
CA SER A 15 -13.18 19.49 9.97
C SER A 15 -12.73 18.09 9.51
N THR A 16 -13.32 17.57 8.43
CA THR A 16 -12.91 16.28 7.84
C THR A 16 -11.42 16.26 7.49
N LEU A 17 -10.84 17.39 7.08
CA LEU A 17 -9.41 17.51 6.83
C LEU A 17 -8.58 17.36 8.11
N SER A 18 -9.03 17.97 9.22
CA SER A 18 -8.34 17.80 10.50
C SER A 18 -8.41 16.36 11.01
N ALA A 19 -9.56 15.68 10.82
CA ALA A 19 -9.71 14.26 11.15
C ALA A 19 -8.79 13.38 10.28
N PHE A 20 -8.71 13.66 8.98
CA PHE A 20 -7.81 12.98 8.04
C PHE A 20 -6.34 13.09 8.48
N ILE A 21 -5.87 14.31 8.77
CA ILE A 21 -4.49 14.54 9.22
C ILE A 21 -4.22 13.90 10.58
N ALA A 22 -5.18 14.01 11.51
CA ALA A 22 -5.07 13.41 12.83
C ALA A 22 -4.94 11.88 12.74
N LEU A 23 -5.73 11.24 11.87
CA LEU A 23 -5.69 9.79 11.65
C LEU A 23 -4.35 9.35 11.04
N ILE A 24 -3.84 10.08 10.04
CA ILE A 24 -2.51 9.79 9.48
C ILE A 24 -1.43 9.89 10.56
N ARG A 25 -1.43 10.99 11.32
CA ARG A 25 -0.45 11.19 12.39
C ARG A 25 -0.53 10.07 13.43
N ARG A 26 -1.73 9.68 13.84
CA ARG A 26 -1.97 8.59 14.79
C ARG A 26 -1.36 7.30 14.27
N ASP A 27 -1.69 6.90 13.05
CA ASP A 27 -1.24 5.63 12.47
C ASP A 27 0.28 5.60 12.30
N LEU A 28 0.90 6.68 11.79
CA LEU A 28 2.35 6.77 11.69
C LEU A 28 3.05 6.67 13.06
N MET A 29 2.48 7.29 14.11
CA MET A 29 3.02 7.18 15.47
C MET A 29 2.88 5.75 16.03
N LEU A 30 1.77 5.06 15.75
CA LEU A 30 1.55 3.68 16.18
C LEU A 30 2.51 2.71 15.46
N SER A 31 2.67 2.85 14.14
CA SER A 31 3.60 2.02 13.37
C SER A 31 5.06 2.23 13.80
N TYR A 32 5.45 3.48 14.14
CA TYR A 32 6.79 3.74 14.66
C TYR A 32 7.06 3.06 16.02
N ARG A 33 6.02 2.92 16.86
CA ARG A 33 6.11 2.21 18.14
C ARG A 33 6.20 0.70 17.94
N HIS A 34 5.51 0.15 16.96
CA HIS A 34 5.52 -1.28 16.60
C HIS A 34 6.50 -1.57 15.47
N ARG A 35 7.80 -1.36 15.72
CA ARG A 35 8.85 -1.50 14.69
C ARG A 35 8.88 -2.87 13.98
N ASN A 36 8.42 -3.93 14.63
CA ASN A 36 8.36 -5.26 14.02
C ASN A 36 7.39 -5.30 12.81
N GLU A 37 6.29 -4.55 12.86
CA GLU A 37 5.33 -4.46 11.74
C GLU A 37 5.94 -3.73 10.54
N LEU A 38 6.86 -2.79 10.78
CA LEU A 38 7.65 -2.12 9.74
C LEU A 38 8.74 -3.02 9.16
N LEU A 39 9.48 -3.70 10.02
CA LEU A 39 10.69 -4.43 9.63
C LEU A 39 10.36 -5.72 8.87
N ASN A 40 9.29 -6.42 9.24
CA ASN A 40 8.98 -7.73 8.66
C ASN A 40 8.79 -7.68 7.12
N PRO A 41 7.92 -6.80 6.55
CA PRO A 41 7.78 -6.66 5.10
C PRO A 41 9.09 -6.27 4.41
N LEU A 42 9.87 -5.36 5.00
CA LEU A 42 11.11 -4.87 4.40
C LEU A 42 12.21 -5.92 4.39
N LEU A 43 12.36 -6.66 5.49
CA LEU A 43 13.27 -7.80 5.55
C LEU A 43 12.84 -8.87 4.55
N PHE A 44 11.55 -9.17 4.45
CA PHE A 44 11.05 -10.10 3.44
C PHE A 44 11.40 -9.66 2.01
N PHE A 45 11.18 -8.39 1.67
CA PHE A 45 11.54 -7.81 0.38
C PHE A 45 13.05 -7.99 0.08
N VAL A 46 13.92 -7.60 1.02
CA VAL A 46 15.37 -7.74 0.88
C VAL A 46 15.79 -9.21 0.76
N ILE A 47 15.26 -10.08 1.62
CA ILE A 47 15.57 -11.51 1.63
C ILE A 47 15.19 -12.16 0.31
N VAL A 48 13.98 -11.91 -0.20
CA VAL A 48 13.55 -12.49 -1.49
C VAL A 48 14.50 -12.05 -2.60
N VAL A 49 14.76 -10.76 -2.77
CA VAL A 49 15.61 -10.28 -3.88
C VAL A 49 17.07 -10.73 -3.73
N THR A 50 17.59 -10.86 -2.51
CA THR A 50 18.97 -11.35 -2.28
C THR A 50 19.11 -12.86 -2.41
N LEU A 51 18.06 -13.63 -2.15
CA LEU A 51 18.08 -15.08 -2.34
C LEU A 51 18.03 -15.49 -3.81
N PHE A 52 17.42 -14.71 -4.70
CA PHE A 52 17.41 -15.02 -6.14
C PHE A 52 18.81 -15.26 -6.73
N PRO A 53 19.77 -14.32 -6.64
CA PRO A 53 21.11 -14.55 -7.19
C PRO A 53 21.90 -15.64 -6.48
N LEU A 54 21.55 -16.00 -5.24
CA LEU A 54 22.14 -17.12 -4.51
C LEU A 54 21.53 -18.49 -4.91
N GLY A 55 20.24 -18.50 -5.25
CA GLY A 55 19.51 -19.69 -5.66
C GLY A 55 19.61 -19.98 -7.16
N THR A 56 19.96 -18.97 -7.97
CA THR A 56 20.19 -19.11 -9.41
C THR A 56 21.68 -18.98 -9.75
N SER A 57 22.02 -18.96 -11.04
CA SER A 57 23.36 -18.58 -11.48
C SER A 57 23.64 -17.09 -11.18
N PRO A 58 24.85 -16.71 -10.73
CA PRO A 58 25.26 -15.32 -10.55
C PRO A 58 25.60 -14.62 -11.89
N GLU A 59 25.16 -15.16 -13.01
CA GLU A 59 25.38 -14.60 -14.33
C GLU A 59 24.62 -13.27 -14.49
N LYS A 60 25.37 -12.20 -14.78
CA LYS A 60 24.84 -10.84 -14.92
C LYS A 60 23.63 -10.76 -15.86
N GLN A 61 23.72 -11.39 -17.03
CA GLN A 61 22.66 -11.30 -18.05
C GLN A 61 21.36 -11.98 -17.59
N LEU A 62 21.47 -13.10 -16.88
CA LEU A 62 20.33 -13.80 -16.29
C LEU A 62 19.66 -12.93 -15.22
N LEU A 63 20.46 -12.40 -14.29
CA LEU A 63 19.96 -11.56 -13.19
C LEU A 63 19.29 -10.28 -13.70
N GLN A 64 19.90 -9.61 -14.69
CA GLN A 64 19.31 -8.44 -15.33
C GLN A 64 17.93 -8.75 -15.93
N THR A 65 17.81 -9.86 -16.66
CA THR A 65 16.56 -10.25 -17.33
C THR A 65 15.44 -10.56 -16.33
N MET A 66 15.79 -11.14 -15.17
CA MET A 66 14.82 -11.50 -14.14
C MET A 66 14.49 -10.33 -13.19
N ALA A 67 15.38 -9.33 -13.07
CA ALA A 67 15.28 -8.26 -12.09
C ALA A 67 13.92 -7.56 -12.03
N PRO A 68 13.29 -7.16 -13.16
CA PRO A 68 11.99 -6.48 -13.12
C PRO A 68 10.92 -7.33 -12.44
N GLY A 69 10.84 -8.61 -12.80
CA GLY A 69 9.86 -9.54 -12.25
C GLY A 69 10.15 -9.86 -10.78
N VAL A 70 11.41 -10.18 -10.46
CA VAL A 70 11.84 -10.52 -9.09
C VAL A 70 11.55 -9.39 -8.10
N ILE A 71 11.95 -8.16 -8.43
CA ILE A 71 11.77 -7.02 -7.53
C ILE A 71 10.28 -6.71 -7.36
N TRP A 72 9.48 -6.76 -8.44
CA TRP A 72 8.04 -6.50 -8.34
C TRP A 72 7.26 -7.57 -7.57
N VAL A 73 7.59 -8.84 -7.79
CA VAL A 73 6.99 -9.94 -7.04
C VAL A 73 7.38 -9.84 -5.57
N ALA A 74 8.65 -9.56 -5.26
CA ALA A 74 9.11 -9.36 -3.89
C ALA A 74 8.38 -8.19 -3.21
N ALA A 75 8.22 -7.06 -3.91
CA ALA A 75 7.50 -5.89 -3.40
C ALA A 75 6.01 -6.17 -3.16
N LEU A 76 5.36 -6.91 -4.06
CA LEU A 76 3.97 -7.35 -3.90
C LEU A 76 3.80 -8.25 -2.68
N LEU A 77 4.65 -9.27 -2.54
CA LEU A 77 4.58 -10.22 -1.43
C LEU A 77 4.84 -9.52 -0.09
N ALA A 78 5.83 -8.63 -0.05
CA ALA A 78 6.07 -7.77 1.12
C ALA A 78 4.83 -6.91 1.44
N GLY A 79 4.21 -6.30 0.42
CA GLY A 79 2.97 -5.54 0.57
C GLY A 79 1.82 -6.39 1.12
N MET A 80 1.66 -7.63 0.65
CA MET A 80 0.64 -8.56 1.14
C MET A 80 0.82 -8.89 2.63
N LEU A 81 2.06 -9.11 3.08
CA LEU A 81 2.35 -9.35 4.50
C LEU A 81 1.95 -8.17 5.40
N SER A 82 2.04 -6.94 4.89
CA SER A 82 1.65 -5.76 5.66
C SER A 82 0.17 -5.42 5.59
N LEU A 83 -0.54 -5.88 4.55
CA LEU A 83 -1.96 -5.57 4.38
C LEU A 83 -2.82 -6.22 5.48
N ASP A 84 -2.41 -7.37 5.99
CA ASP A 84 -3.12 -8.11 7.04
C ASP A 84 -3.35 -7.26 8.32
N THR A 85 -2.48 -6.28 8.58
CA THR A 85 -2.58 -5.42 9.78
C THR A 85 -3.28 -4.09 9.53
N LEU A 86 -3.61 -3.74 8.27
CA LEU A 86 -4.12 -2.41 7.89
C LEU A 86 -5.35 -1.96 8.69
N PHE A 87 -6.32 -2.87 8.86
CA PHE A 87 -7.56 -2.61 9.61
C PHE A 87 -7.70 -3.51 10.84
N LYS A 88 -6.89 -4.56 10.94
CA LYS A 88 -7.11 -5.63 11.92
C LYS A 88 -6.92 -5.18 13.36
N SER A 89 -5.86 -4.41 13.64
CA SER A 89 -5.62 -3.92 15.00
C SER A 89 -6.72 -2.99 15.50
N ASP A 90 -7.19 -2.06 14.64
CA ASP A 90 -8.31 -1.17 14.96
C ASP A 90 -9.64 -1.92 15.06
N TYR A 91 -9.81 -3.01 14.32
CA TYR A 91 -11.01 -3.85 14.41
C TYR A 91 -11.03 -4.66 15.70
N ASP A 92 -9.90 -5.27 16.06
CA ASP A 92 -9.79 -6.13 17.24
C ASP A 92 -9.94 -5.33 18.57
N ASP A 93 -9.64 -4.02 18.58
CA ASP A 93 -9.77 -3.15 19.77
C ASP A 93 -11.02 -2.23 19.79
N GLY A 94 -11.88 -2.31 18.77
CA GLY A 94 -13.11 -1.51 18.67
C GLY A 94 -12.93 -0.09 18.11
N THR A 95 -11.69 0.30 17.75
CA THR A 95 -11.41 1.65 17.25
C THR A 95 -11.98 1.87 15.84
N LEU A 96 -12.02 0.83 15.01
CA LEU A 96 -12.53 0.92 13.65
C LEU A 96 -14.03 1.26 13.62
N GLU A 97 -14.80 0.67 14.53
CA GLU A 97 -16.21 0.96 14.80
C GLU A 97 -16.40 2.45 15.07
N GLN A 98 -15.57 3.01 15.96
CA GLN A 98 -15.63 4.43 16.32
C GLN A 98 -15.30 5.34 15.13
N ILE A 99 -14.31 4.95 14.31
CA ILE A 99 -13.95 5.68 13.09
C ILE A 99 -15.13 5.67 12.10
N MET A 100 -15.80 4.52 11.92
CA MET A 100 -16.93 4.36 10.99
C MET A 100 -18.23 5.04 11.45
N LEU A 101 -18.40 5.23 12.76
CA LEU A 101 -19.52 5.98 13.37
C LEU A 101 -19.26 7.49 13.46
N SER A 102 -18.03 7.94 13.19
CA SER A 102 -17.68 9.36 13.25
C SER A 102 -18.49 10.18 12.22
N PRO A 103 -18.73 11.48 12.46
CA PRO A 103 -19.54 12.32 11.56
C PRO A 103 -18.81 12.68 10.25
N HIS A 104 -17.65 12.09 9.98
CA HIS A 104 -16.81 12.39 8.82
C HIS A 104 -17.07 11.40 7.67
N SER A 105 -16.64 11.76 6.46
CA SER A 105 -16.73 10.85 5.32
C SER A 105 -15.84 9.62 5.53
N ASN A 106 -16.45 8.44 5.65
CA ASN A 106 -15.72 7.17 5.83
C ASN A 106 -14.72 6.92 4.70
N ALA A 107 -15.03 7.31 3.46
CA ALA A 107 -14.11 7.18 2.33
C ALA A 107 -12.82 8.00 2.53
N VAL A 108 -12.93 9.19 3.11
CA VAL A 108 -11.77 10.04 3.41
C VAL A 108 -10.93 9.46 4.54
N LEU A 109 -11.58 8.94 5.59
CA LEU A 109 -10.87 8.31 6.72
C LEU A 109 -10.18 7.01 6.29
N VAL A 110 -10.83 6.20 5.45
CA VAL A 110 -10.23 5.02 4.84
C VAL A 110 -9.03 5.40 3.97
N LEU A 111 -9.14 6.44 3.15
CA LEU A 111 -8.02 6.93 2.36
C LEU A 111 -6.84 7.35 3.25
N ALA A 112 -7.10 8.01 4.39
CA ALA A 112 -6.05 8.31 5.37
C ALA A 112 -5.34 7.05 5.86
N LYS A 113 -6.07 5.99 6.23
CA LYS A 113 -5.45 4.71 6.68
C LYS A 113 -4.60 4.07 5.58
N ILE A 114 -5.11 4.04 4.34
CA ILE A 114 -4.39 3.48 3.20
C ILE A 114 -3.10 4.27 2.92
N ILE A 115 -3.15 5.60 2.99
CA ILE A 115 -1.97 6.46 2.84
C ILE A 115 -0.97 6.20 3.96
N SER A 116 -1.40 6.14 5.22
CA SER A 116 -0.52 5.82 6.35
C SER A 116 0.21 4.50 6.15
N HIS A 117 -0.53 3.46 5.75
CA HIS A 117 0.04 2.16 5.44
C HIS A 117 1.04 2.23 4.28
N TRP A 118 0.71 2.92 3.19
CA TRP A 118 1.62 3.05 2.05
C TRP A 118 2.89 3.83 2.40
N LEU A 119 2.79 4.89 3.21
CA LEU A 119 3.96 5.65 3.70
C LEU A 119 4.88 4.78 4.55
N VAL A 120 4.31 3.87 5.32
CA VAL A 120 5.00 2.95 6.22
C VAL A 120 5.66 1.78 5.47
N THR A 121 5.05 1.32 4.38
CA THR A 121 5.47 0.08 3.69
C THR A 121 6.07 0.35 2.32
N GLY A 122 5.33 1.05 1.45
CA GLY A 122 5.68 1.33 0.07
C GLY A 122 6.85 2.29 -0.05
N VAL A 123 6.88 3.38 0.73
CA VAL A 123 7.99 4.35 0.65
C VAL A 123 9.34 3.71 1.00
N PRO A 124 9.50 2.96 2.11
CA PRO A 124 10.76 2.26 2.37
C PRO A 124 11.13 1.23 1.30
N VAL A 125 10.16 0.51 0.71
CA VAL A 125 10.40 -0.38 -0.44
C VAL A 125 10.96 0.40 -1.63
N ILE A 126 10.37 1.54 -1.98
CA ILE A 126 10.84 2.41 -3.08
C ILE A 126 12.26 2.91 -2.80
N LEU A 127 12.58 3.26 -1.56
CA LEU A 127 13.91 3.73 -1.15
C LEU A 127 14.97 2.62 -1.19
N LEU A 128 14.59 1.37 -0.90
CA LEU A 128 15.48 0.21 -0.99
C LEU A 128 15.65 -0.31 -2.42
N ALA A 129 14.68 -0.08 -3.30
CA ALA A 129 14.68 -0.62 -4.66
C ALA A 129 15.93 -0.30 -5.49
N PRO A 130 16.56 0.90 -5.42
CA PRO A 130 17.80 1.17 -6.14
C PRO A 130 18.95 0.26 -5.73
N LEU A 131 19.10 0.01 -4.42
CA LEU A 131 20.14 -0.87 -3.90
C LEU A 131 19.94 -2.31 -4.42
N LEU A 132 18.70 -2.78 -4.40
CA LEU A 132 18.35 -4.11 -4.89
C LEU A 132 18.39 -4.22 -6.43
N GLY A 133 18.10 -3.12 -7.14
CA GLY A 133 18.28 -3.02 -8.58
C GLY A 133 19.74 -3.12 -8.99
N LEU A 134 20.65 -2.48 -8.24
CA LEU A 134 22.09 -2.61 -8.42
C LEU A 134 22.58 -4.04 -8.14
N LEU A 135 22.06 -4.68 -7.08
CA LEU A 135 22.34 -6.09 -6.78
C LEU A 135 21.95 -7.01 -7.95
N MET A 136 20.86 -6.68 -8.65
CA MET A 136 20.39 -7.37 -9.86
C MET A 136 21.00 -6.86 -11.16
N PHE A 137 22.06 -6.06 -11.07
CA PHE A 137 22.82 -5.50 -12.19
C PHE A 137 21.98 -4.62 -13.15
N LEU A 138 20.86 -4.04 -12.72
CA LEU A 138 20.07 -3.15 -13.58
C LEU A 138 20.87 -1.91 -14.00
N PRO A 139 20.75 -1.46 -15.27
CA PRO A 139 21.32 -0.18 -15.68
C PRO A 139 20.61 0.99 -14.99
N GLY A 140 21.31 2.12 -14.84
CA GLY A 140 20.81 3.28 -14.09
C GLY A 140 19.46 3.80 -14.58
N GLU A 141 19.23 3.86 -15.89
CA GLU A 141 17.94 4.28 -16.47
C GLU A 141 16.79 3.34 -16.10
N ALA A 142 17.06 2.03 -16.08
CA ALA A 142 16.07 1.04 -15.67
C ALA A 142 15.78 1.11 -14.16
N ILE A 143 16.76 1.49 -13.34
CA ILE A 143 16.55 1.75 -11.90
C ILE A 143 15.62 2.94 -11.69
N ILE A 144 15.79 4.03 -12.46
CA ILE A 144 14.88 5.19 -12.40
C ILE A 144 13.46 4.76 -12.79
N THR A 145 13.34 3.97 -13.86
CA THR A 145 12.05 3.41 -14.29
C THR A 145 11.44 2.48 -13.24
N LEU A 146 12.24 1.66 -12.58
CA LEU A 146 11.82 0.81 -11.46
C LEU A 146 11.27 1.65 -10.30
N MET A 147 11.98 2.71 -9.89
CA MET A 147 11.49 3.61 -8.85
C MET A 147 10.18 4.29 -9.24
N LEU A 148 10.07 4.76 -10.48
CA LEU A 148 8.87 5.42 -10.99
C LEU A 148 7.67 4.46 -11.02
N THR A 149 7.88 3.24 -11.51
CA THR A 149 6.82 2.23 -11.53
C THR A 149 6.43 1.85 -10.10
N LEU A 150 7.36 1.70 -9.16
CA LEU A 150 7.04 1.39 -7.76
C LEU A 150 6.28 2.52 -7.09
N LEU A 151 6.64 3.78 -7.38
CA LEU A 151 5.94 4.96 -6.89
C LEU A 151 4.48 5.00 -7.35
N LEU A 152 4.19 4.54 -8.57
CA LEU A 152 2.83 4.50 -9.11
C LEU A 152 2.08 3.23 -8.71
N GLY A 153 2.74 2.09 -8.72
CA GLY A 153 2.10 0.78 -8.52
C GLY A 153 1.91 0.41 -7.06
N THR A 154 2.85 0.71 -6.15
CA THR A 154 2.68 0.35 -4.73
C THR A 154 1.50 1.03 -4.03
N PRO A 155 1.11 2.29 -4.35
CA PRO A 155 -0.16 2.84 -3.87
C PRO A 155 -1.37 2.11 -4.46
N ILE A 156 -1.34 1.69 -5.74
CA ILE A 156 -2.41 0.89 -6.36
C ILE A 156 -2.58 -0.41 -5.58
N LEU A 157 -1.48 -1.10 -5.27
CA LEU A 157 -1.51 -2.33 -4.47
C LEU A 157 -2.14 -2.05 -3.10
N SER A 158 -1.76 -0.97 -2.41
CA SER A 158 -2.35 -0.63 -1.11
C SER A 158 -3.85 -0.32 -1.20
N LEU A 159 -4.27 0.44 -2.21
CA LEU A 159 -5.67 0.82 -2.43
C LEU A 159 -6.54 -0.40 -2.74
N VAL A 160 -6.12 -1.24 -3.69
CA VAL A 160 -6.88 -2.43 -4.10
C VAL A 160 -6.84 -3.50 -2.99
N GLY A 161 -5.69 -3.69 -2.35
CA GLY A 161 -5.52 -4.60 -1.22
C GLY A 161 -6.41 -4.25 -0.03
N ALA A 162 -6.62 -2.95 0.24
CA ALA A 162 -7.51 -2.49 1.29
C ALA A 162 -8.97 -2.93 1.06
N ILE A 163 -9.43 -3.03 -0.19
CA ILE A 163 -10.77 -3.57 -0.51
C ILE A 163 -10.84 -5.03 -0.07
N GLY A 164 -9.86 -5.84 -0.48
CA GLY A 164 -9.82 -7.25 -0.12
C GLY A 164 -9.72 -7.47 1.40
N MET A 165 -8.93 -6.65 2.10
CA MET A 165 -8.80 -6.72 3.57
C MET A 165 -10.09 -6.34 4.28
N ALA A 166 -10.79 -5.31 3.80
CA ALA A 166 -12.08 -4.93 4.35
C ALA A 166 -13.13 -6.02 4.17
N LEU A 167 -13.12 -6.74 3.04
CA LEU A 167 -14.07 -7.83 2.78
C LEU A 167 -13.80 -9.11 3.58
N THR A 168 -12.59 -9.28 4.11
CA THR A 168 -12.17 -10.49 4.82
C THR A 168 -11.89 -10.27 6.31
N LEU A 169 -12.14 -9.05 6.82
CA LEU A 169 -11.78 -8.61 8.17
C LEU A 169 -12.40 -9.48 9.28
N GLY A 170 -13.64 -9.93 9.10
CA GLY A 170 -14.36 -10.79 10.05
C GLY A 170 -14.02 -12.28 9.98
N LEU A 171 -13.04 -12.70 9.17
CA LEU A 171 -12.70 -14.10 8.94
C LEU A 171 -11.38 -14.49 9.64
N ASN A 172 -11.39 -15.58 10.40
CA ASN A 172 -10.19 -16.14 11.07
C ASN A 172 -9.06 -16.57 10.11
N ARG A 173 -9.30 -16.56 8.78
CA ARG A 173 -8.31 -16.86 7.72
C ARG A 173 -8.31 -15.82 6.59
N GLY A 174 -8.56 -14.56 6.91
CA GLY A 174 -8.74 -13.48 5.93
C GLY A 174 -7.60 -13.33 4.91
N GLY A 175 -6.33 -13.52 5.32
CA GLY A 175 -5.16 -13.34 4.44
C GLY A 175 -5.08 -14.32 3.25
N MET A 176 -5.63 -15.54 3.38
CA MET A 176 -5.65 -16.49 2.25
C MET A 176 -6.74 -16.15 1.23
N LEU A 177 -7.92 -15.72 1.69
CA LEU A 177 -9.01 -15.26 0.83
C LEU A 177 -8.67 -13.92 0.15
N LEU A 178 -7.96 -13.06 0.87
CA LEU A 178 -7.37 -11.82 0.34
C LEU A 178 -6.51 -12.11 -0.90
N SER A 179 -5.62 -13.10 -0.79
CA SER A 179 -4.72 -13.49 -1.87
C SER A 179 -5.50 -13.93 -3.11
N LEU A 180 -6.51 -14.78 -2.94
CA LEU A 180 -7.37 -15.26 -4.03
C LEU A 180 -8.16 -14.15 -4.74
N LEU A 181 -8.69 -13.19 -3.97
CA LEU A 181 -9.53 -12.11 -4.49
C LEU A 181 -8.71 -11.00 -5.16
N VAL A 182 -7.57 -10.64 -4.58
CA VAL A 182 -6.81 -9.44 -4.95
C VAL A 182 -5.75 -9.72 -6.01
N LEU A 183 -5.17 -10.94 -6.05
CA LEU A 183 -4.12 -11.28 -7.01
C LEU A 183 -4.51 -11.01 -8.48
N PRO A 184 -5.71 -11.38 -8.97
CA PRO A 184 -6.12 -11.07 -10.34
C PRO A 184 -6.08 -9.56 -10.67
N LEU A 185 -6.39 -8.72 -9.69
CA LEU A 185 -6.36 -7.26 -9.83
C LEU A 185 -4.93 -6.69 -9.75
N TYR A 186 -4.00 -7.40 -9.12
CA TYR A 186 -2.58 -7.02 -9.07
C TYR A 186 -1.82 -7.39 -10.35
N ILE A 187 -2.25 -8.43 -11.07
CA ILE A 187 -1.58 -8.89 -12.29
C ILE A 187 -1.35 -7.76 -13.31
N PRO A 188 -2.34 -6.90 -13.66
CA PRO A 188 -2.11 -5.78 -14.57
C PRO A 188 -1.01 -4.84 -14.07
N VAL A 189 -1.00 -4.50 -12.78
CA VAL A 189 0.03 -3.63 -12.19
C VAL A 189 1.41 -4.26 -12.35
N LEU A 190 1.55 -5.55 -12.06
CA LEU A 190 2.82 -6.27 -12.21
C LEU A 190 3.29 -6.34 -13.67
N ILE A 191 2.39 -6.70 -14.59
CA ILE A 191 2.70 -6.82 -16.02
C ILE A 191 3.23 -5.50 -16.56
N PHE A 192 2.50 -4.40 -16.36
CA PHE A 192 2.88 -3.11 -16.92
C PHE A 192 4.10 -2.52 -16.22
N SER A 193 4.26 -2.75 -14.93
CA SER A 193 5.43 -2.26 -14.20
C SER A 193 6.72 -3.00 -14.57
N ALA A 194 6.69 -4.34 -14.60
CA ALA A 194 7.85 -5.12 -15.03
C ALA A 194 8.16 -4.87 -16.51
N SER A 195 7.14 -4.77 -17.37
CA SER A 195 7.30 -4.43 -18.79
C SER A 195 7.96 -3.08 -18.99
N ALA A 196 7.61 -2.05 -18.21
CA ALA A 196 8.23 -0.73 -18.30
C ALA A 196 9.74 -0.78 -18.00
N VAL A 197 10.14 -1.51 -16.96
CA VAL A 197 11.56 -1.66 -16.60
C VAL A 197 12.30 -2.44 -17.70
N SER A 198 11.74 -3.54 -18.20
CA SER A 198 12.32 -4.29 -19.33
C SER A 198 12.43 -3.46 -20.60
N ALA A 199 11.42 -2.62 -20.91
CA ALA A 199 11.45 -1.71 -22.04
C ALA A 199 12.56 -0.66 -21.90
N SER A 200 12.73 -0.09 -20.70
CA SER A 200 13.84 0.82 -20.40
C SER A 200 15.20 0.15 -20.59
N MET A 201 15.38 -1.09 -20.16
CA MET A 201 16.62 -1.84 -20.38
C MET A 201 16.92 -2.06 -21.87
N ALA A 202 15.89 -2.18 -22.70
CA ALA A 202 16.01 -2.32 -24.14
C ALA A 202 16.12 -0.98 -24.89
N GLY A 203 16.17 0.16 -24.19
CA GLY A 203 16.20 1.50 -24.80
C GLY A 203 14.90 1.89 -25.51
N MET A 204 13.78 1.24 -25.17
CA MET A 204 12.48 1.50 -25.75
C MET A 204 11.69 2.55 -24.95
N GLU A 205 10.67 3.14 -25.58
CA GLU A 205 9.79 4.11 -24.92
C GLU A 205 8.90 3.45 -23.86
N ILE A 206 8.83 4.06 -22.67
CA ILE A 206 8.09 3.55 -21.50
C ILE A 206 6.76 4.27 -21.22
N LYS A 207 6.43 5.31 -22.00
CA LYS A 207 5.30 6.22 -21.67
C LYS A 207 3.97 5.48 -21.62
N GLY A 208 3.74 4.51 -22.50
CA GLY A 208 2.50 3.74 -22.54
C GLY A 208 2.23 3.00 -21.24
N GLN A 209 3.24 2.32 -20.71
CA GLN A 209 3.15 1.59 -19.44
C GLN A 209 2.95 2.56 -18.26
N ILE A 210 3.68 3.69 -18.25
CA ILE A 210 3.54 4.70 -17.19
C ILE A 210 2.15 5.34 -17.21
N TYR A 211 1.60 5.67 -18.38
CA TYR A 211 0.25 6.21 -18.50
C TYR A 211 -0.82 5.19 -18.07
N PHE A 212 -0.62 3.92 -18.38
CA PHE A 212 -1.52 2.87 -17.91
C PHE A 212 -1.50 2.76 -16.38
N LEU A 213 -0.31 2.76 -15.76
CA LEU A 213 -0.18 2.76 -14.29
C LEU A 213 -0.79 4.02 -13.67
N ALA A 214 -0.57 5.20 -14.26
CA ALA A 214 -1.17 6.44 -13.79
C ALA A 214 -2.71 6.43 -13.90
N ALA A 215 -3.26 5.87 -14.98
CA ALA A 215 -4.70 5.71 -15.15
C ALA A 215 -5.30 4.74 -14.12
N LEU A 216 -4.62 3.61 -13.86
CA LEU A 216 -5.02 2.70 -12.79
C LEU A 216 -4.95 3.37 -11.42
N LEU A 217 -3.91 4.15 -11.14
CA LEU A 217 -3.81 4.91 -9.89
C LEU A 217 -4.96 5.91 -9.73
N ALA A 218 -5.30 6.65 -10.79
CA ALA A 218 -6.44 7.58 -10.78
C ALA A 218 -7.78 6.85 -10.58
N LEU A 219 -7.94 5.66 -11.15
CA LEU A 219 -9.11 4.81 -10.94
C LEU A 219 -9.16 4.28 -9.50
N SER A 220 -8.04 3.78 -8.97
CA SER A 220 -7.97 3.22 -7.62
C SER A 220 -8.14 4.28 -6.54
N ILE A 221 -7.55 5.47 -6.68
CA ILE A 221 -7.67 6.52 -5.65
C ILE A 221 -9.10 7.05 -5.53
N THR A 222 -9.88 6.97 -6.61
CA THR A 222 -11.28 7.41 -6.63
C THR A 222 -12.23 6.30 -6.15
N LEU A 223 -12.11 5.09 -6.68
CA LEU A 223 -13.06 4.00 -6.40
C LEU A 223 -12.73 3.18 -5.16
N ALA A 224 -11.45 2.92 -4.88
CA ALA A 224 -11.07 2.00 -3.81
C ALA A 224 -11.48 2.49 -2.42
N PRO A 225 -11.29 3.77 -2.04
CA PRO A 225 -11.72 4.22 -0.71
C PRO A 225 -13.23 4.11 -0.50
N LEU A 226 -14.04 4.29 -1.54
CA LEU A 226 -15.49 4.13 -1.50
C LEU A 226 -15.88 2.65 -1.32
N ALA A 227 -15.25 1.76 -2.09
CA ALA A 227 -15.48 0.33 -2.01
C ALA A 227 -15.06 -0.23 -0.65
N THR A 228 -13.86 0.13 -0.18
CA THR A 228 -13.34 -0.26 1.13
C THR A 228 -14.22 0.26 2.26
N ALA A 229 -14.64 1.54 2.24
CA ALA A 229 -15.53 2.08 3.27
C ALA A 229 -16.88 1.34 3.34
N SER A 230 -17.42 0.92 2.19
CA SER A 230 -18.66 0.15 2.14
C SER A 230 -18.46 -1.27 2.68
N ALA A 231 -17.35 -1.92 2.34
CA ALA A 231 -17.00 -3.24 2.85
C ALA A 231 -16.73 -3.25 4.38
N LEU A 232 -16.10 -2.19 4.91
CA LEU A 232 -15.86 -2.06 6.34
C LEU A 232 -17.16 -1.90 7.13
N LYS A 233 -18.13 -1.13 6.61
CA LYS A 233 -19.45 -1.00 7.25
C LYS A 233 -20.13 -2.36 7.42
N ILE A 234 -20.13 -3.19 6.38
CA ILE A 234 -20.72 -4.53 6.41
C ILE A 234 -19.99 -5.45 7.39
N SER A 235 -18.68 -5.28 7.56
CA SER A 235 -17.86 -6.15 8.45
C SER A 235 -17.92 -5.77 9.92
N VAL A 236 -18.38 -4.56 10.22
CA VAL A 236 -18.49 -3.98 11.56
C VAL A 236 -19.94 -4.04 12.09
N GLU A 237 -20.92 -4.22 11.20
CA GLU A 237 -22.32 -4.57 11.53
C GLU A 237 -22.47 -6.03 11.99
#